data_AF-A0A8T0JD33-F1
#
_entry.id   AF-A0A8T0JD33-F1
#
_cell.length_a   1.000
_cell.length_b   1.000
_cell.length_c   1.000
_cell.angle_alpha   90.00
_cell.angle_beta   90.00
_cell.angle_gamma   90.00
#
_symmetry.space_group_name_H-M   'P 1'
#
loop_
_entity.id
_entity.type
_entity.pdbx_description
1 polymer ?
#
loop_
_entity_poly.entity_id
_entity_poly.type
_entity_poly.pdbx_seq_one_letter_code
_entity_poly.pdbx_strand_id
1 'polypeptide(L)'
;MEALHATGVAASVAWRDSFASGLSGRDCEQKQVWGGGSGSGACGFRFPVLKVESRSRNVADCSGSVGSSGFGHRQVGGRRCSSGNYAVAGRASPSTASDDDEETYVQPRVKMLQDAVGPSKILLDAQARVCTGPTQTRPLDEDQAFKVLNTILQSAKGELPASEKASKAQMGAFFGAMTLRKNCFANKTQWSVGEQKAMSELWPALCECLPAEVLFLADPEGTIMGGSSNVGPKFSGSTPSDALLVSGLRKVMTGSHLEKEELTTLLERILPLQGPNGDVSDALLAAFMICSRMLGETDRELDAYCMTFDEELGSVPVAKVKSLTHYGEPYDGNTRFFRSSLFVAAVRASYGETCLLHGVDWMPPKGGVTEELMLKHLGANTNLIPKEAVRLLEDKGVGFAYISQREARPSL
;
A
#
# COMPACT_ATOMS: atom_id res chain seq x y z
N MET A 1 20.76 31.36 37.88
CA MET A 1 21.86 30.52 38.41
C MET A 1 22.31 29.62 37.27
N GLU A 2 22.95 30.19 36.25
CA GLU A 2 24.42 30.34 36.16
C GLU A 2 25.15 29.00 36.25
N ALA A 3 25.36 28.37 35.10
CA ALA A 3 26.68 27.99 34.59
C ALA A 3 26.47 27.33 33.23
N LEU A 4 26.85 28.02 32.15
CA LEU A 4 27.40 27.49 30.89
C LEU A 4 27.27 28.57 29.80
N HIS A 5 28.25 29.47 29.77
CA HIS A 5 28.60 30.23 28.58
C HIS A 5 30.13 30.18 28.40
N ALA A 6 30.54 30.10 27.13
CA ALA A 6 31.90 29.93 26.59
C ALA A 6 32.40 28.47 26.65
N THR A 7 32.76 27.81 25.55
CA THR A 7 33.51 28.30 24.37
C THR A 7 33.10 27.54 23.10
N GLY A 8 32.90 28.25 21.99
CA GLY A 8 32.78 27.64 20.67
C GLY A 8 34.15 27.33 20.07
N VAL A 9 34.27 26.19 19.37
CA VAL A 9 35.03 25.97 18.13
C VAL A 9 34.45 24.71 17.47
N ALA A 10 34.34 24.75 16.15
CA ALA A 10 33.81 23.73 15.25
C ALA A 10 34.38 22.31 15.44
N ALA A 11 33.53 21.29 15.24
CA ALA A 11 33.97 19.96 14.84
C ALA A 11 32.90 19.27 13.97
N SER A 12 33.30 18.90 12.76
CA SER A 12 32.52 18.05 11.85
C SER A 12 32.42 16.64 12.44
N VAL A 13 31.21 16.15 12.70
CA VAL A 13 31.02 14.74 13.05
C VAL A 13 30.74 13.97 11.77
N ALA A 14 31.79 13.39 11.21
CA ALA A 14 31.70 12.35 10.21
C ALA A 14 31.18 11.06 10.87
N TRP A 15 30.20 10.41 10.25
CA TRP A 15 29.54 9.18 10.70
C TRP A 15 30.44 7.91 10.72
N ARG A 16 31.77 8.05 10.80
CA ARG A 16 32.72 6.93 10.73
C ARG A 16 33.34 6.49 12.06
N ASP A 17 33.22 7.27 13.14
CA ASP A 17 34.03 7.02 14.36
C ASP A 17 33.24 6.51 15.58
N SER A 18 32.02 6.01 15.40
CA SER A 18 31.33 5.26 16.46
C SER A 18 30.99 3.89 15.92
N PHE A 19 31.90 2.93 16.04
CA PHE A 19 31.64 1.49 16.24
C PHE A 19 32.99 0.74 16.23
N ALA A 20 33.75 0.90 17.32
CA ALA A 20 34.92 0.08 17.60
C ALA A 20 35.06 -0.15 19.12
N SER A 21 34.03 -0.74 19.73
CA SER A 21 34.15 -1.38 21.06
C SER A 21 32.86 -2.13 21.39
N GLY A 22 32.92 -3.47 21.43
CA GLY A 22 31.83 -4.28 21.97
C GLY A 22 31.49 -5.56 21.20
N LEU A 23 32.48 -6.34 20.80
CA LEU A 23 32.26 -7.75 20.45
C LEU A 23 33.00 -8.63 21.47
N SER A 24 32.24 -9.13 22.45
CA SER A 24 32.62 -10.33 23.20
C SER A 24 31.37 -11.15 23.52
N GLY A 25 31.21 -12.23 22.77
CA GLY A 25 30.60 -13.50 23.18
C GLY A 25 29.18 -13.51 23.76
N ARG A 26 28.26 -14.10 23.00
CA ARG A 26 27.64 -15.38 23.38
C ARG A 26 26.88 -15.97 22.19
N ASP A 27 27.28 -17.18 21.82
CA ASP A 27 26.60 -18.04 20.87
C ASP A 27 25.16 -18.30 21.33
N CYS A 28 24.21 -18.10 20.43
CA CYS A 28 22.87 -18.65 20.56
C CYS A 28 22.43 -19.16 19.18
N GLU A 29 22.62 -20.46 18.96
CA GLU A 29 22.03 -21.16 17.82
C GLU A 29 20.50 -21.02 17.86
N GLN A 30 19.93 -20.29 16.89
CA GLN A 30 18.54 -20.49 16.49
C GLN A 30 18.52 -21.07 15.08
N LYS A 31 18.25 -22.37 15.00
CA LYS A 31 17.91 -23.08 13.77
C LYS A 31 16.60 -22.52 13.22
N GLN A 32 16.66 -21.73 12.15
CA GLN A 32 15.52 -21.53 11.27
C GLN A 32 15.55 -22.57 10.16
N VAL A 33 14.55 -23.45 10.16
CA VAL A 33 14.29 -24.45 9.14
C VAL A 33 13.76 -23.73 7.90
N TRP A 34 14.57 -23.68 6.84
CA TRP A 34 14.14 -23.26 5.51
C TRP A 34 13.46 -24.45 4.82
N GLY A 35 12.14 -24.42 4.73
CA GLY A 35 11.38 -25.33 3.87
C GLY A 35 11.57 -24.91 2.41
N GLY A 36 12.41 -25.64 1.68
CA GLY A 36 12.57 -25.50 0.24
C GLY A 36 11.35 -26.07 -0.49
N GLY A 37 10.58 -25.19 -1.12
CA GLY A 37 9.62 -25.53 -2.17
C GLY A 37 10.17 -25.03 -3.50
N SER A 38 10.65 -25.95 -4.33
CA SER A 38 11.08 -25.68 -5.71
C SER A 38 9.86 -25.37 -6.59
N GLY A 39 9.71 -24.11 -6.98
CA GLY A 39 8.78 -23.65 -7.99
C GLY A 39 9.45 -22.58 -8.84
N SER A 40 10.11 -23.00 -9.90
CA SER A 40 10.74 -22.13 -10.90
C SER A 40 9.67 -21.40 -11.72
N GLY A 41 9.62 -20.08 -11.56
CA GLY A 41 8.74 -19.18 -12.29
C GLY A 41 8.86 -17.75 -11.75
N ALA A 42 10.06 -17.17 -11.84
CA ALA A 42 10.28 -15.78 -11.41
C ALA A 42 9.66 -14.81 -12.42
N CYS A 43 8.37 -14.47 -12.26
CA CYS A 43 7.83 -13.24 -12.81
C CYS A 43 8.42 -12.07 -12.02
N GLY A 44 9.40 -11.38 -12.61
CA GLY A 44 9.96 -10.16 -12.05
C GLY A 44 8.91 -9.05 -12.12
N PHE A 45 8.34 -8.69 -10.97
CA PHE A 45 7.46 -7.54 -10.81
C PHE A 45 8.16 -6.26 -11.27
N ARG A 46 7.64 -5.61 -12.32
CA ARG A 46 8.05 -4.28 -12.75
C ARG A 46 7.24 -3.24 -11.99
N PHE A 47 7.83 -2.63 -10.96
CA PHE A 47 7.45 -1.28 -10.56
C PHE A 47 8.24 -0.31 -11.47
N PRO A 48 7.60 0.38 -12.43
CA PRO A 48 8.30 1.25 -13.36
C PRO A 48 8.54 2.61 -12.72
N VAL A 49 9.35 2.63 -11.66
CA VAL A 49 9.75 3.90 -11.04
C VAL A 49 11.07 4.38 -11.65
N LEU A 50 12.00 3.46 -11.93
CA LEU A 50 13.29 3.74 -12.55
C LEU A 50 13.80 2.53 -13.35
N LYS A 51 14.54 2.80 -14.44
CA LYS A 51 15.28 1.76 -15.19
C LYS A 51 16.79 1.87 -14.90
N VAL A 52 17.51 0.76 -15.04
CA VAL A 52 18.98 0.72 -14.95
C VAL A 52 19.56 0.44 -16.33
N GLU A 53 20.61 1.16 -16.72
CA GLU A 53 21.38 0.85 -17.91
C GLU A 53 22.62 0.02 -17.54
N SER A 54 22.56 -1.30 -17.73
CA SER A 54 23.74 -2.15 -17.58
C SER A 54 24.53 -2.17 -18.90
N ARG A 55 25.76 -1.64 -18.88
CA ARG A 55 26.72 -1.92 -19.95
C ARG A 55 27.24 -3.35 -19.78
N SER A 56 26.59 -4.32 -20.43
CA SER A 56 27.20 -5.64 -20.63
C SER A 56 28.48 -5.48 -21.43
N ARG A 57 29.64 -5.72 -20.80
CA ARG A 57 30.84 -6.12 -21.54
C ARG A 57 30.66 -7.59 -21.86
N ASN A 58 30.74 -7.93 -23.14
CA ASN A 58 30.84 -9.31 -23.61
C ASN A 58 31.93 -10.03 -22.82
N VAL A 59 31.53 -11.03 -22.03
CA VAL A 59 32.46 -12.00 -21.46
C VAL A 59 32.55 -13.11 -22.49
N ALA A 60 33.69 -13.16 -23.18
CA ALA A 60 34.03 -14.30 -24.01
C ALA A 60 34.27 -15.51 -23.11
N ASP A 61 33.67 -16.64 -23.48
CA ASP A 61 33.97 -17.97 -22.97
C ASP A 61 35.48 -18.25 -23.08
N CYS A 62 36.10 -18.61 -21.97
CA CYS A 62 37.39 -19.27 -21.95
C CYS A 62 37.36 -20.35 -20.87
N SER A 63 36.98 -21.56 -21.29
CA SER A 63 37.30 -22.81 -20.62
C SER A 63 38.82 -22.99 -20.53
N GLY A 64 39.35 -23.12 -19.32
CA GLY A 64 40.75 -23.46 -19.07
C GLY A 64 40.96 -23.91 -17.63
N SER A 65 41.39 -25.15 -17.46
CA SER A 65 41.60 -25.85 -16.20
C SER A 65 43.04 -25.70 -15.66
N VAL A 66 43.16 -26.04 -14.37
CA VAL A 66 44.36 -26.45 -13.60
C VAL A 66 45.17 -25.35 -12.88
N GLY A 67 45.38 -25.57 -11.57
CA GLY A 67 46.66 -25.26 -10.90
C GLY A 67 46.58 -24.64 -9.50
N SER A 68 46.69 -25.48 -8.45
CA SER A 68 46.99 -25.07 -7.07
C SER A 68 48.35 -24.36 -6.95
N SER A 69 48.45 -23.31 -6.13
CA SER A 69 49.51 -23.11 -5.12
C SER A 69 49.48 -21.70 -4.50
N GLY A 70 49.85 -21.62 -3.22
CA GLY A 70 50.81 -20.63 -2.76
C GLY A 70 50.31 -19.36 -2.07
N PHE A 71 50.48 -19.34 -0.75
CA PHE A 71 50.49 -18.19 0.17
C PHE A 71 51.17 -16.93 -0.38
N GLY A 72 50.65 -15.76 0.05
CA GLY A 72 51.38 -14.49 -0.03
C GLY A 72 50.64 -13.33 0.65
N HIS A 73 50.90 -13.11 1.94
CA HIS A 73 50.53 -11.88 2.64
C HIS A 73 51.19 -10.67 1.96
N ARG A 74 50.40 -9.66 1.60
CA ARG A 74 50.91 -8.33 1.24
C ARG A 74 50.09 -7.24 1.92
N GLN A 75 50.62 -6.70 3.01
CA GLN A 75 50.25 -5.39 3.53
C GLN A 75 50.57 -4.35 2.46
N VAL A 76 49.58 -3.52 2.10
CA VAL A 76 49.81 -2.29 1.33
C VAL A 76 49.18 -1.15 2.12
N GLY A 77 50.04 -0.22 2.50
CA GLY A 77 49.78 0.85 3.45
C GLY A 77 48.73 1.88 3.02
N GLY A 78 48.15 2.49 4.04
CA GLY A 78 47.18 3.58 3.91
C GLY A 78 47.77 4.78 3.18
N ARG A 79 47.03 5.28 2.20
CA ARG A 79 47.20 6.62 1.66
C ARG A 79 46.15 7.54 2.30
N ARG A 80 46.63 8.54 3.05
CA ARG A 80 45.86 9.76 3.35
C ARG A 80 45.56 10.45 2.03
N CYS A 81 44.29 10.66 1.73
CA CYS A 81 43.87 11.62 0.72
C CYS A 81 43.29 12.86 1.41
N SER A 82 43.76 14.00 0.93
CA SER A 82 43.48 15.37 1.33
C SER A 82 41.99 15.72 1.36
N SER A 83 41.61 16.43 2.42
CA SER A 83 40.33 17.10 2.62
C SER A 83 40.04 18.13 1.53
N GLY A 84 39.12 17.79 0.61
CA GLY A 84 38.43 18.75 -0.24
C GLY A 84 37.02 18.98 0.32
N ASN A 85 36.68 20.23 0.58
CA ASN A 85 35.35 20.65 1.03
C ASN A 85 34.30 20.33 -0.06
N TYR A 86 33.40 19.39 0.22
CA TYR A 86 32.16 19.24 -0.53
C TYR A 86 30.99 19.59 0.40
N ALA A 87 30.19 20.57 -0.03
CA ALA A 87 29.03 21.06 0.68
C ALA A 87 27.97 19.96 0.78
N VAL A 88 27.61 19.60 2.02
CA VAL A 88 26.51 18.69 2.34
C VAL A 88 25.20 19.47 2.38
N ALA A 89 24.15 18.82 1.88
CA ALA A 89 22.74 19.20 1.84
C ALA A 89 22.31 20.22 2.90
N GLY A 90 21.59 21.25 2.45
CA GLY A 90 21.06 22.33 3.27
C GLY A 90 20.25 21.81 4.45
N ARG A 91 20.71 22.11 5.67
CA ARG A 91 19.92 22.01 6.89
C ARG A 91 18.77 23.01 6.83
N ALA A 92 17.53 22.55 6.98
CA ALA A 92 16.49 23.39 7.55
C ALA A 92 16.80 23.57 9.06
N SER A 93 16.61 24.78 9.57
CA SER A 93 16.88 25.13 10.98
C SER A 93 16.05 24.30 11.95
N PRO A 94 16.56 23.91 13.14
CA PRO A 94 15.78 23.21 14.12
C PRO A 94 14.78 24.18 14.78
N SER A 95 13.49 23.89 14.68
CA SER A 95 12.49 24.50 15.54
C SER A 95 12.61 23.89 16.94
N THR A 96 12.74 24.75 17.95
CA THR A 96 12.69 24.39 19.36
C THR A 96 11.27 23.95 19.71
N ALA A 97 11.04 22.65 19.84
CA ALA A 97 9.81 22.10 20.43
C ALA A 97 10.15 21.61 21.85
N SER A 98 9.38 22.10 22.81
CA SER A 98 9.40 21.71 24.23
C SER A 98 8.86 20.28 24.43
N ASP A 99 9.42 19.57 25.40
CA ASP A 99 9.22 18.14 25.70
C ASP A 99 7.88 17.75 26.37
N ASP A 100 6.78 18.49 26.17
CA ASP A 100 5.54 18.30 26.98
C ASP A 100 4.29 17.78 26.24
N ASP A 101 4.39 17.28 25.00
CA ASP A 101 3.23 16.72 24.28
C ASP A 101 3.47 15.27 23.80
N GLU A 102 3.42 14.31 24.73
CA GLU A 102 3.41 12.87 24.43
C GLU A 102 2.02 12.39 23.97
N GLU A 103 1.31 13.18 23.16
CA GLU A 103 0.01 12.83 22.59
C GLU A 103 0.04 12.93 21.06
N THR A 104 0.34 11.78 20.43
CA THR A 104 0.04 11.41 19.04
C THR A 104 0.42 12.45 17.96
N TYR A 105 1.65 12.35 17.45
CA TYR A 105 2.11 13.05 16.24
C TYR A 105 1.40 12.49 14.98
N VAL A 106 0.09 12.70 14.88
CA VAL A 106 -0.70 12.41 13.69
C VAL A 106 -0.53 13.60 12.75
N GLN A 107 0.14 13.37 11.62
CA GLN A 107 0.34 14.39 10.59
C GLN A 107 -0.99 15.09 10.25
N PRO A 108 -1.03 16.42 10.03
CA PRO A 108 -2.26 17.14 9.71
C PRO A 108 -3.07 16.54 8.55
N ARG A 109 -2.39 15.92 7.57
CA ARG A 109 -3.04 15.18 6.47
C ARG A 109 -3.70 13.88 6.94
N VAL A 110 -3.08 13.14 7.85
CA VAL A 110 -3.65 11.92 8.44
C VAL A 110 -4.85 12.27 9.32
N LYS A 111 -4.73 13.33 10.12
CA LYS A 111 -5.83 13.87 10.90
C LYS A 111 -6.95 14.37 9.98
N MET A 112 -6.65 15.07 8.89
CA MET A 112 -7.64 15.48 7.89
C MET A 112 -8.30 14.29 7.16
N LEU A 113 -7.57 13.20 6.88
CA LEU A 113 -8.14 11.98 6.29
C LEU A 113 -8.97 11.16 7.30
N GLN A 114 -8.65 11.24 8.58
CA GLN A 114 -9.43 10.65 9.68
C GLN A 114 -10.66 11.50 10.05
N ASP A 115 -10.53 12.82 10.00
CA ASP A 115 -11.53 13.82 10.40
C ASP A 115 -12.43 14.26 9.24
N ALA A 116 -12.09 13.95 7.98
CA ALA A 116 -12.97 14.10 6.83
C ALA A 116 -14.11 13.08 6.92
N VAL A 117 -15.11 13.35 7.76
CA VAL A 117 -16.33 12.54 7.92
C VAL A 117 -15.96 11.05 8.01
N GLY A 118 -15.24 10.71 9.08
CA GLY A 118 -14.65 9.39 9.25
C GLY A 118 -15.66 8.26 9.02
N PRO A 119 -15.26 7.15 8.39
CA PRO A 119 -16.16 6.05 8.07
C PRO A 119 -16.87 5.54 9.33
N SER A 120 -18.16 5.21 9.20
CA SER A 120 -18.96 4.64 10.29
C SER A 120 -18.21 3.47 10.92
N LYS A 121 -17.82 3.62 12.20
CA LYS A 121 -17.05 2.61 12.94
C LYS A 121 -17.75 1.25 12.95
N ILE A 122 -19.08 1.27 13.06
CA ILE A 122 -19.91 0.07 13.03
C ILE A 122 -19.69 -0.71 11.73
N LEU A 123 -19.66 -0.01 10.59
CA LEU A 123 -19.40 -0.65 9.30
C LEU A 123 -17.95 -1.06 9.13
N LEU A 124 -16.98 -0.28 9.61
CA LEU A 124 -15.57 -0.69 9.58
C LEU A 124 -15.35 -2.01 10.33
N ASP A 125 -15.92 -2.12 11.53
CA ASP A 125 -15.83 -3.33 12.35
C ASP A 125 -16.49 -4.53 11.66
N ALA A 126 -17.62 -4.30 10.98
CA ALA A 126 -18.30 -5.32 10.18
C ALA A 126 -17.46 -5.73 8.96
N GLN A 127 -16.95 -4.77 8.19
CA GLN A 127 -16.10 -4.99 7.01
C GLN A 127 -14.83 -5.77 7.37
N ALA A 128 -14.19 -5.48 8.52
CA ALA A 128 -13.04 -6.23 9.02
C ALA A 128 -13.32 -7.72 9.30
N ARG A 129 -14.60 -8.12 9.32
CA ARG A 129 -15.04 -9.51 9.48
C ARG A 129 -15.55 -10.13 8.18
N VAL A 130 -16.35 -9.38 7.41
CA VAL A 130 -17.06 -9.90 6.24
C VAL A 130 -16.38 -9.64 4.91
N CYS A 131 -15.56 -8.60 4.82
CA CYS A 131 -14.84 -8.22 3.61
C CYS A 131 -13.45 -8.88 3.56
N THR A 132 -13.40 -10.19 3.78
CA THR A 132 -12.15 -10.96 3.78
C THR A 132 -12.27 -12.16 2.84
N GLY A 133 -11.16 -12.85 2.57
CA GLY A 133 -11.15 -13.94 1.59
C GLY A 133 -12.09 -15.12 1.92
N PRO A 134 -12.23 -16.08 0.99
CA PRO A 134 -13.18 -17.20 1.07
C PRO A 134 -13.03 -18.09 2.30
N THR A 135 -11.84 -18.08 2.93
CA THR A 135 -11.49 -18.90 4.09
C THR A 135 -11.40 -18.13 5.40
N GLN A 136 -11.23 -16.80 5.35
CA GLN A 136 -10.99 -15.95 6.53
C GLN A 136 -12.23 -15.20 7.00
N THR A 137 -13.28 -15.18 6.18
CA THR A 137 -14.52 -14.49 6.47
C THR A 137 -15.18 -15.02 7.73
N ARG A 138 -15.59 -14.09 8.59
CA ARG A 138 -16.30 -14.35 9.84
C ARG A 138 -17.68 -13.72 9.72
N PRO A 139 -18.73 -14.50 9.37
CA PRO A 139 -20.09 -13.99 9.30
C PRO A 139 -20.50 -13.23 10.56
N LEU A 140 -21.37 -12.24 10.40
CA LEU A 140 -21.95 -11.51 11.53
C LEU A 140 -22.95 -12.41 12.26
N ASP A 141 -23.05 -12.27 13.58
CA ASP A 141 -24.21 -12.81 14.31
C ASP A 141 -25.45 -11.92 14.09
N GLU A 142 -26.59 -12.33 14.63
CA GLU A 142 -27.88 -11.65 14.44
C GLU A 142 -27.83 -10.19 14.92
N ASP A 143 -27.40 -9.95 16.16
CA ASP A 143 -27.34 -8.60 16.75
C ASP A 143 -26.41 -7.68 15.94
N GLN A 144 -25.25 -8.20 15.51
CA GLN A 144 -24.33 -7.47 14.65
C GLN A 144 -24.96 -7.13 13.30
N ALA A 145 -25.62 -8.09 12.66
CA ALA A 145 -26.24 -7.90 11.36
C ALA A 145 -27.35 -6.83 11.42
N PHE A 146 -28.24 -6.90 12.42
CA PHE A 146 -29.26 -5.87 12.64
C PHE A 146 -28.63 -4.51 12.93
N LYS A 147 -27.60 -4.44 13.76
CA LYS A 147 -26.91 -3.18 14.07
C LYS A 147 -26.33 -2.53 12.82
N VAL A 148 -25.64 -3.30 11.97
CA VAL A 148 -25.03 -2.81 10.74
C VAL A 148 -26.08 -2.35 9.73
N LEU A 149 -27.10 -3.16 9.46
CA LEU A 149 -28.15 -2.83 8.49
C LEU A 149 -29.03 -1.66 8.96
N ASN A 150 -29.34 -1.55 10.25
CA ASN A 150 -30.02 -0.37 10.79
C ASN A 150 -29.16 0.89 10.68
N THR A 151 -27.85 0.78 10.93
CA THR A 151 -26.93 1.92 10.73
C THR A 151 -26.94 2.38 9.27
N ILE A 152 -26.94 1.45 8.31
CA ILE A 152 -27.07 1.76 6.87
C ILE A 152 -28.42 2.43 6.57
N LEU A 153 -29.51 1.90 7.10
CA LEU A 153 -30.86 2.43 6.92
C LEU A 153 -30.98 3.87 7.44
N GLN A 154 -30.54 4.11 8.68
CA GLN A 154 -30.54 5.45 9.30
C GLN A 154 -29.61 6.42 8.55
N SER A 155 -28.47 5.92 8.07
CA SER A 155 -27.55 6.71 7.23
C SER A 155 -28.21 7.15 5.92
N ALA A 156 -28.92 6.24 5.26
CA ALA A 156 -29.63 6.52 4.01
C ALA A 156 -30.78 7.52 4.21
N LYS A 157 -31.48 7.43 5.35
CA LYS A 157 -32.52 8.40 5.75
C LYS A 157 -31.98 9.75 6.22
N GLY A 158 -30.68 9.87 6.46
CA GLY A 158 -30.06 11.10 6.98
C GLY A 158 -30.30 11.34 8.47
N GLU A 159 -30.58 10.28 9.23
CA GLU A 159 -30.90 10.33 10.67
C GLU A 159 -29.65 10.35 11.56
N LEU A 160 -28.47 10.01 11.01
CA LEU A 160 -27.20 9.95 11.74
C LEU A 160 -26.33 11.20 11.52
N PRO A 161 -25.55 11.62 12.53
CA PRO A 161 -24.54 12.65 12.37
C PRO A 161 -23.46 12.20 11.38
N ALA A 162 -22.78 13.17 10.77
CA ALA A 162 -21.78 12.90 9.73
C ALA A 162 -20.70 11.90 10.18
N SER A 163 -20.24 11.97 11.44
CA SER A 163 -19.23 11.08 12.03
C SER A 163 -19.66 9.62 12.20
N GLU A 164 -20.96 9.32 12.14
CA GLU A 164 -21.50 7.97 12.34
C GLU A 164 -22.14 7.40 11.06
N LYS A 165 -22.40 8.28 10.10
CA LYS A 165 -23.04 7.95 8.82
C LYS A 165 -22.17 7.02 8.00
N ALA A 166 -22.78 5.96 7.48
CA ALA A 166 -22.17 5.09 6.49
C ALA A 166 -21.93 5.85 5.18
N SER A 167 -20.69 5.86 4.70
CA SER A 167 -20.37 6.43 3.40
C SER A 167 -20.83 5.52 2.26
N LYS A 168 -20.96 6.07 1.04
CA LYS A 168 -21.28 5.28 -0.16
C LYS A 168 -20.25 4.18 -0.40
N ALA A 169 -18.96 4.47 -0.22
CA ALA A 169 -17.89 3.48 -0.32
C ALA A 169 -18.06 2.35 0.71
N GLN A 170 -18.44 2.66 1.95
CA GLN A 170 -18.68 1.62 2.96
C GLN A 170 -19.87 0.74 2.61
N MET A 171 -20.99 1.34 2.18
CA MET A 171 -22.17 0.60 1.74
C MET A 171 -21.82 -0.30 0.55
N GLY A 172 -21.10 0.24 -0.44
CA GLY A 172 -20.69 -0.50 -1.62
C GLY A 172 -19.80 -1.70 -1.30
N ALA A 173 -18.74 -1.50 -0.52
CA ALA A 173 -17.87 -2.58 -0.11
C ALA A 173 -18.60 -3.63 0.77
N PHE A 174 -19.49 -3.20 1.67
CA PHE A 174 -20.26 -4.12 2.49
C PHE A 174 -21.21 -4.98 1.65
N PHE A 175 -22.06 -4.37 0.81
CA PHE A 175 -23.03 -5.13 0.00
C PHE A 175 -22.37 -5.93 -1.11
N GLY A 176 -21.30 -5.42 -1.74
CA GLY A 176 -20.47 -6.19 -2.67
C GLY A 176 -19.96 -7.48 -2.04
N ALA A 177 -19.34 -7.38 -0.86
CA ALA A 177 -18.85 -8.52 -0.10
C ALA A 177 -19.98 -9.49 0.29
N MET A 178 -21.12 -8.98 0.75
CA MET A 178 -22.28 -9.81 1.09
C MET A 178 -22.76 -10.61 -0.11
N THR A 179 -22.93 -9.98 -1.27
CA THR A 179 -23.40 -10.67 -2.48
C THR A 179 -22.39 -11.69 -2.99
N LEU A 180 -21.09 -11.33 -3.05
CA LEU A 180 -20.04 -12.28 -3.43
C LEU A 180 -20.02 -13.50 -2.51
N ARG A 181 -20.09 -13.28 -1.18
CA ARG A 181 -20.15 -14.38 -0.20
C ARG A 181 -21.34 -15.29 -0.47
N LYS A 182 -22.54 -14.73 -0.62
CA LYS A 182 -23.78 -15.48 -0.88
C LYS A 182 -23.64 -16.36 -2.12
N ASN A 183 -23.04 -15.84 -3.18
CA ASN A 183 -22.98 -16.51 -4.48
C ASN A 183 -21.86 -17.56 -4.56
N CYS A 184 -20.71 -17.30 -3.94
CA CYS A 184 -19.47 -17.98 -4.31
C CYS A 184 -18.75 -18.69 -3.16
N PHE A 185 -18.97 -18.29 -1.91
CA PHE A 185 -18.19 -18.79 -0.79
C PHE A 185 -18.76 -20.10 -0.25
N ALA A 186 -17.95 -20.84 0.51
CA ALA A 186 -18.40 -22.06 1.18
C ALA A 186 -19.37 -21.74 2.33
N ASN A 187 -20.23 -22.69 2.72
CA ASN A 187 -21.28 -22.50 3.74
C ASN A 187 -20.80 -21.84 5.05
N LYS A 188 -19.55 -22.09 5.48
CA LYS A 188 -18.97 -21.50 6.70
C LYS A 188 -18.71 -20.00 6.60
N THR A 189 -18.54 -19.49 5.38
CA THR A 189 -18.18 -18.09 5.06
C THR A 189 -19.25 -17.38 4.24
N GLN A 190 -20.33 -18.08 3.88
CA GLN A 190 -21.60 -17.51 3.40
C GLN A 190 -22.36 -16.75 4.50
N TRP A 191 -23.56 -16.28 4.19
CA TRP A 191 -24.40 -15.58 5.15
C TRP A 191 -24.78 -16.46 6.33
N SER A 192 -24.61 -15.95 7.54
CA SER A 192 -25.15 -16.58 8.75
C SER A 192 -26.69 -16.55 8.74
N VAL A 193 -27.31 -17.35 9.61
CA VAL A 193 -28.76 -17.29 9.84
C VAL A 193 -29.20 -15.90 10.30
N GLY A 194 -28.37 -15.24 11.12
CA GLY A 194 -28.62 -13.88 11.60
C GLY A 194 -28.55 -12.84 10.48
N GLU A 195 -27.57 -12.95 9.59
CA GLU A 195 -27.45 -12.09 8.40
C GLU A 195 -28.66 -12.27 7.45
N GLN A 196 -29.10 -13.51 7.23
CA GLN A 196 -30.28 -13.82 6.42
C GLN A 196 -31.55 -13.23 7.03
N LYS A 197 -31.75 -13.38 8.34
CA LYS A 197 -32.91 -12.84 9.06
C LYS A 197 -32.93 -11.31 9.03
N ALA A 198 -31.82 -10.67 9.39
CA ALA A 198 -31.72 -9.21 9.41
C ALA A 198 -31.93 -8.61 8.01
N MET A 199 -31.37 -9.22 6.97
CA MET A 199 -31.61 -8.81 5.59
C MET A 199 -33.09 -8.96 5.22
N SER A 200 -33.70 -10.11 5.52
CA SER A 200 -35.12 -10.37 5.24
C SER A 200 -36.06 -9.33 5.87
N GLU A 201 -35.83 -8.97 7.14
CA GLU A 201 -36.67 -8.01 7.85
C GLU A 201 -36.46 -6.56 7.41
N LEU A 202 -35.22 -6.16 7.13
CA LEU A 202 -34.88 -4.76 6.82
C LEU A 202 -34.91 -4.44 5.31
N TRP A 203 -34.89 -5.45 4.43
CA TRP A 203 -34.82 -5.26 2.99
C TRP A 203 -35.92 -4.36 2.40
N PRO A 204 -37.20 -4.46 2.80
CA PRO A 204 -38.24 -3.57 2.29
C PRO A 204 -37.93 -2.08 2.56
N ALA A 205 -37.49 -1.76 3.79
CA ALA A 205 -37.13 -0.39 4.17
C ALA A 205 -35.84 0.07 3.47
N LEU A 206 -34.86 -0.82 3.29
CA LEU A 206 -33.63 -0.52 2.56
C LEU A 206 -33.90 -0.23 1.09
N CYS A 207 -34.82 -0.97 0.45
CA CYS A 207 -35.25 -0.73 -0.94
C CYS A 207 -35.80 0.68 -1.18
N GLU A 208 -36.48 1.25 -0.19
CA GLU A 208 -37.10 2.57 -0.31
C GLU A 208 -36.10 3.73 -0.21
N CYS A 209 -34.98 3.54 0.50
CA CYS A 209 -34.05 4.63 0.82
C CYS A 209 -32.66 4.51 0.20
N LEU A 210 -32.22 3.31 -0.20
CA LEU A 210 -30.87 3.13 -0.72
C LEU A 210 -30.74 3.66 -2.16
N PRO A 211 -29.57 4.22 -2.52
CA PRO A 211 -29.26 4.57 -3.90
C PRO A 211 -29.31 3.36 -4.84
N ALA A 212 -29.65 3.58 -6.11
CA ALA A 212 -29.79 2.52 -7.11
C ALA A 212 -28.51 1.69 -7.29
N GLU A 213 -27.34 2.34 -7.22
CA GLU A 213 -26.05 1.66 -7.29
C GLU A 213 -25.82 0.71 -6.11
N VAL A 214 -26.30 1.06 -4.91
CA VAL A 214 -26.17 0.23 -3.71
C VAL A 214 -27.18 -0.92 -3.76
N LEU A 215 -28.40 -0.66 -4.25
CA LEU A 215 -29.40 -1.71 -4.46
C LEU A 215 -28.94 -2.75 -5.48
N PHE A 216 -28.29 -2.32 -6.57
CA PHE A 216 -27.64 -3.23 -7.51
C PHE A 216 -26.58 -4.10 -6.84
N LEU A 217 -25.71 -3.52 -6.01
CA LEU A 217 -24.66 -4.28 -5.32
C LEU A 217 -25.24 -5.29 -4.32
N ALA A 218 -26.33 -4.93 -3.65
CA ALA A 218 -26.98 -5.80 -2.67
C ALA A 218 -27.81 -6.92 -3.33
N ASP A 219 -28.42 -6.66 -4.48
CA ASP A 219 -29.29 -7.62 -5.19
C ASP A 219 -29.20 -7.47 -6.72
N PRO A 220 -28.09 -7.88 -7.35
CA PRO A 220 -27.86 -7.63 -8.78
C PRO A 220 -28.85 -8.35 -9.70
N GLU A 221 -29.42 -9.47 -9.23
CA GLU A 221 -30.39 -10.30 -9.94
C GLU A 221 -31.83 -10.02 -9.51
N GLY A 222 -32.04 -9.16 -8.51
CA GLY A 222 -33.39 -8.81 -8.04
C GLY A 222 -34.12 -9.95 -7.32
N THR A 223 -33.37 -10.91 -6.76
CA THR A 223 -33.86 -12.19 -6.22
C THR A 223 -33.97 -12.21 -4.69
N ILE A 224 -33.49 -11.18 -3.99
CA ILE A 224 -33.65 -11.11 -2.54
C ILE A 224 -35.16 -11.13 -2.21
N MET A 225 -35.53 -11.95 -1.22
CA MET A 225 -36.92 -12.18 -0.79
C MET A 225 -37.83 -12.90 -1.81
N GLY A 226 -37.27 -13.58 -2.83
CA GLY A 226 -38.07 -14.34 -3.79
C GLY A 226 -38.96 -13.48 -4.70
N GLY A 227 -38.78 -12.15 -4.67
CA GLY A 227 -39.42 -11.21 -5.56
C GLY A 227 -38.67 -11.04 -6.88
N SER A 228 -39.26 -10.26 -7.78
CA SER A 228 -38.66 -9.84 -9.06
C SER A 228 -38.41 -8.32 -9.03
N SER A 229 -37.52 -7.88 -8.14
CA SER A 229 -37.10 -6.48 -8.13
C SER A 229 -36.42 -6.16 -9.45
N ASN A 230 -36.87 -5.11 -10.13
CA ASN A 230 -36.28 -4.70 -11.41
C ASN A 230 -35.08 -3.77 -11.24
N VAL A 231 -34.77 -3.30 -10.03
CA VAL A 231 -33.74 -2.27 -9.81
C VAL A 231 -32.36 -2.83 -10.15
N GLY A 232 -31.94 -3.91 -9.49
CA GLY A 232 -30.64 -4.53 -9.74
C GLY A 232 -30.46 -5.01 -11.18
N PRO A 233 -31.37 -5.84 -11.74
CA PRO A 233 -31.23 -6.35 -13.11
C PRO A 233 -31.18 -5.27 -14.19
N LYS A 234 -31.90 -4.15 -14.01
CA LYS A 234 -31.92 -3.05 -14.98
C LYS A 234 -30.88 -1.97 -14.73
N PHE A 235 -30.15 -2.04 -13.62
CA PHE A 235 -29.10 -1.07 -13.32
C PHE A 235 -27.92 -1.25 -14.28
N SER A 236 -27.55 -0.15 -14.94
CA SER A 236 -26.49 -0.09 -15.95
C SER A 236 -25.44 1.00 -15.66
N GLY A 237 -25.45 1.59 -14.46
CA GLY A 237 -24.60 2.74 -14.11
C GLY A 237 -25.20 4.09 -14.51
N SER A 238 -24.72 5.16 -13.87
CA SER A 238 -25.14 6.54 -14.16
C SER A 238 -24.21 7.25 -15.15
N THR A 239 -22.94 6.83 -15.21
CA THR A 239 -21.93 7.33 -16.15
C THR A 239 -21.39 6.20 -17.03
N PRO A 240 -20.69 6.50 -18.14
CA PRO A 240 -20.00 5.47 -18.92
C PRO A 240 -18.98 4.67 -18.09
N SER A 241 -18.30 5.32 -17.15
CA SER A 241 -17.35 4.66 -16.23
C SER A 241 -18.09 3.72 -15.27
N ASP A 242 -19.24 4.14 -14.73
CA ASP A 242 -20.09 3.27 -13.91
C ASP A 242 -20.60 2.07 -14.69
N ALA A 243 -20.96 2.25 -15.97
CA ALA A 243 -21.44 1.15 -16.80
C ALA A 243 -20.38 0.05 -16.98
N LEU A 244 -19.11 0.45 -17.15
CA LEU A 244 -17.99 -0.50 -17.18
C LEU A 244 -17.82 -1.22 -15.84
N LEU A 245 -17.90 -0.50 -14.71
CA LEU A 245 -17.86 -1.10 -13.37
C LEU A 245 -19.00 -2.09 -13.15
N VAL A 246 -20.22 -1.74 -13.53
CA VAL A 246 -21.39 -2.62 -13.41
C VAL A 246 -21.18 -3.92 -14.20
N SER A 247 -20.63 -3.82 -15.42
CA SER A 247 -20.28 -4.99 -16.23
C SER A 247 -19.26 -5.90 -15.51
N GLY A 248 -18.18 -5.31 -14.99
CA GLY A 248 -17.16 -6.06 -14.24
C GLY A 248 -17.72 -6.68 -12.96
N LEU A 249 -18.48 -5.91 -12.18
CA LEU A 249 -19.10 -6.33 -10.92
C LEU A 249 -20.06 -7.51 -11.10
N ARG A 250 -20.87 -7.53 -12.18
CA ARG A 250 -21.73 -8.69 -12.47
C ARG A 250 -20.94 -9.98 -12.61
N LYS A 251 -19.75 -9.92 -13.21
CA LYS A 251 -18.85 -11.09 -13.31
C LYS A 251 -18.21 -11.41 -11.97
N VAL A 252 -17.54 -10.42 -11.35
CA VAL A 252 -16.78 -10.63 -10.11
C VAL A 252 -17.66 -11.10 -8.96
N MET A 253 -18.87 -10.55 -8.79
CA MET A 253 -19.81 -10.93 -7.72
C MET A 253 -20.46 -12.31 -7.93
N THR A 254 -20.25 -12.94 -9.10
CA THR A 254 -20.57 -14.35 -9.36
C THR A 254 -19.33 -15.25 -9.28
N GLY A 255 -18.18 -14.70 -8.87
CA GLY A 255 -16.94 -15.43 -8.65
C GLY A 255 -16.12 -15.66 -9.93
N SER A 256 -16.44 -14.93 -10.99
CA SER A 256 -15.68 -14.97 -12.24
C SER A 256 -14.56 -13.94 -12.24
N HIS A 257 -13.40 -14.32 -12.78
CA HIS A 257 -12.27 -13.42 -13.03
C HIS A 257 -12.49 -12.61 -14.32
N LEU A 258 -11.83 -11.47 -14.41
CA LEU A 258 -11.81 -10.65 -15.61
C LEU A 258 -10.60 -11.00 -16.48
N GLU A 259 -10.77 -10.92 -17.80
CA GLU A 259 -9.63 -11.02 -18.71
C GLU A 259 -8.75 -9.78 -18.60
N LYS A 260 -7.46 -9.94 -18.88
CA LYS A 260 -6.44 -8.90 -18.69
C LYS A 260 -6.80 -7.59 -19.40
N GLU A 261 -7.14 -7.68 -20.68
CA GLU A 261 -7.42 -6.50 -21.52
C GLU A 261 -8.70 -5.77 -21.08
N GLU A 262 -9.72 -6.54 -20.65
CA GLU A 262 -10.95 -5.99 -20.08
C GLU A 262 -10.64 -5.23 -18.80
N LEU A 263 -9.86 -5.84 -17.90
CA LEU A 263 -9.50 -5.21 -16.63
C LEU A 263 -8.62 -3.98 -16.84
N THR A 264 -7.59 -4.04 -17.70
CA THR A 264 -6.73 -2.86 -17.99
C THR A 264 -7.56 -1.67 -18.47
N THR A 265 -8.46 -1.89 -19.43
CA THR A 265 -9.34 -0.83 -19.97
C THR A 265 -10.26 -0.26 -18.88
N LEU A 266 -10.81 -1.13 -18.03
CA LEU A 266 -11.64 -0.71 -16.89
C LEU A 266 -10.83 0.15 -15.90
N LEU A 267 -9.66 -0.33 -15.49
CA LEU A 267 -8.80 0.31 -14.48
C LEU A 267 -8.28 1.68 -14.95
N GLU A 268 -7.88 1.81 -16.22
CA GLU A 268 -7.45 3.08 -16.81
C GLU A 268 -8.52 4.17 -16.72
N ARG A 269 -9.80 3.77 -16.70
CA ARG A 269 -10.92 4.71 -16.58
C ARG A 269 -11.27 5.06 -15.14
N ILE A 270 -11.06 4.14 -14.19
CA ILE A 270 -11.58 4.28 -12.81
C ILE A 270 -10.52 4.59 -11.76
N LEU A 271 -9.26 4.19 -11.96
CA LEU A 271 -8.20 4.36 -10.98
C LEU A 271 -7.59 5.75 -10.95
N PRO A 272 -7.66 6.61 -11.99
CA PRO A 272 -7.39 8.02 -11.81
C PRO A 272 -8.41 8.62 -10.84
N LEU A 273 -8.04 8.68 -9.56
CA LEU A 273 -8.91 9.12 -8.49
C LEU A 273 -9.05 10.64 -8.57
N GLN A 274 -10.16 11.11 -9.11
CA GLN A 274 -10.47 12.54 -9.24
C GLN A 274 -11.02 13.15 -7.94
N GLY A 275 -10.93 12.43 -6.82
CA GLY A 275 -11.47 12.83 -5.53
C GLY A 275 -13.01 12.97 -5.56
N PRO A 276 -13.59 13.85 -4.72
CA PRO A 276 -15.05 14.03 -4.62
C PRO A 276 -15.75 14.49 -5.90
N ASN A 277 -14.99 14.93 -6.90
CA ASN A 277 -15.50 15.40 -8.19
C ASN A 277 -15.42 14.33 -9.30
N GLY A 278 -15.08 13.08 -8.95
CA GLY A 278 -14.95 12.01 -9.92
C GLY A 278 -16.28 11.56 -10.52
N ASP A 279 -16.21 11.13 -11.79
CA ASP A 279 -17.34 10.59 -12.55
C ASP A 279 -17.74 9.14 -12.15
N VAL A 280 -17.04 8.56 -11.17
CA VAL A 280 -17.17 7.16 -10.75
C VAL A 280 -17.86 7.10 -9.40
N SER A 281 -18.88 6.25 -9.29
CA SER A 281 -19.54 6.00 -8.01
C SER A 281 -18.60 5.34 -7.00
N ASP A 282 -18.38 6.00 -5.86
CA ASP A 282 -17.65 5.47 -4.70
C ASP A 282 -18.15 4.09 -4.26
N ALA A 283 -19.47 3.85 -4.33
CA ALA A 283 -20.05 2.57 -3.95
C ALA A 283 -19.63 1.45 -4.92
N LEU A 284 -19.69 1.71 -6.23
CA LEU A 284 -19.32 0.73 -7.26
C LEU A 284 -17.81 0.47 -7.23
N LEU A 285 -16.99 1.51 -7.12
CA LEU A 285 -15.54 1.37 -7.06
C LEU A 285 -15.11 0.60 -5.81
N ALA A 286 -15.65 0.95 -4.63
CA ALA A 286 -15.32 0.25 -3.40
C ALA A 286 -15.78 -1.22 -3.42
N ALA A 287 -16.95 -1.49 -3.98
CA ALA A 287 -17.43 -2.85 -4.18
C ALA A 287 -16.53 -3.65 -5.12
N PHE A 288 -16.08 -3.04 -6.22
CA PHE A 288 -15.22 -3.69 -7.19
C PHE A 288 -13.89 -4.08 -6.54
N MET A 289 -13.21 -3.12 -5.90
CA MET A 289 -11.93 -3.34 -5.25
C MET A 289 -12.02 -4.39 -4.13
N ILE A 290 -13.08 -4.38 -3.32
CA ILE A 290 -13.22 -5.37 -2.24
C ILE A 290 -13.55 -6.75 -2.77
N CYS A 291 -14.43 -6.86 -3.78
CA CYS A 291 -14.80 -8.14 -4.36
C CYS A 291 -13.62 -8.79 -5.07
N SER A 292 -12.83 -8.02 -5.84
CA SER A 292 -11.60 -8.51 -6.47
C SER A 292 -10.62 -9.04 -5.42
N ARG A 293 -10.35 -8.26 -4.36
CA ARG A 293 -9.48 -8.69 -3.25
C ARG A 293 -10.00 -9.95 -2.54
N MET A 294 -11.31 -10.03 -2.33
CA MET A 294 -11.95 -11.17 -1.65
C MET A 294 -11.91 -12.44 -2.49
N LEU A 295 -12.13 -12.32 -3.81
CA LEU A 295 -12.01 -13.43 -4.75
C LEU A 295 -10.56 -13.90 -4.89
N GLY A 296 -9.62 -12.97 -4.79
CA GLY A 296 -8.19 -13.17 -4.98
C GLY A 296 -7.82 -12.99 -6.45
N GLU A 297 -6.99 -12.02 -6.75
CA GLU A 297 -6.60 -11.70 -8.13
C GLU A 297 -5.72 -12.81 -8.73
N THR A 298 -5.96 -13.13 -10.01
CA THR A 298 -5.09 -14.00 -10.80
C THR A 298 -3.83 -13.25 -11.25
N ASP A 299 -2.80 -13.99 -11.68
CA ASP A 299 -1.57 -13.39 -12.24
C ASP A 299 -1.86 -12.43 -13.41
N ARG A 300 -2.89 -12.74 -14.23
CA ARG A 300 -3.31 -11.90 -15.36
C ARG A 300 -3.99 -10.61 -14.90
N GLU A 301 -4.83 -10.70 -13.88
CA GLU A 301 -5.49 -9.55 -13.31
C GLU A 301 -4.47 -8.63 -12.62
N LEU A 302 -3.51 -9.22 -11.90
CA LEU A 302 -2.41 -8.49 -11.27
C LEU A 302 -1.53 -7.77 -12.30
N ASP A 303 -1.23 -8.42 -13.42
CA ASP A 303 -0.51 -7.80 -14.55
C ASP A 303 -1.30 -6.61 -15.14
N ALA A 304 -2.63 -6.72 -15.24
CA ALA A 304 -3.48 -5.61 -15.67
C ALA A 304 -3.35 -4.38 -14.76
N TYR A 305 -3.36 -4.58 -13.43
CA TYR A 305 -3.14 -3.50 -12.45
C TYR A 305 -1.77 -2.82 -12.63
N CYS A 306 -0.71 -3.59 -12.91
CA CYS A 306 0.60 -3.03 -13.16
C CYS A 306 0.60 -2.17 -14.44
N MET A 307 0.01 -2.69 -15.52
CA MET A 307 0.01 -2.04 -16.83
C MET A 307 -0.81 -0.75 -16.86
N THR A 308 -1.90 -0.64 -16.10
CA THR A 308 -2.74 0.57 -16.04
C THR A 308 -1.96 1.85 -15.77
N PHE A 309 -0.83 1.76 -15.06
CA PHE A 309 -0.04 2.93 -14.70
C PHE A 309 1.25 3.09 -15.52
N ASP A 310 1.54 2.21 -16.47
CA ASP A 310 2.83 2.21 -17.17
C ASP A 310 3.11 3.53 -17.92
N GLU A 311 2.06 4.20 -18.42
CA GLU A 311 2.19 5.41 -19.22
C GLU A 311 2.02 6.72 -18.42
N GLU A 312 1.57 6.66 -17.17
CA GLU A 312 1.18 7.84 -16.37
C GLU A 312 2.29 8.88 -16.24
N LEU A 313 3.53 8.44 -16.01
CA LEU A 313 4.70 9.32 -15.84
C LEU A 313 5.47 9.57 -17.15
N GLY A 314 4.99 9.02 -18.27
CA GLY A 314 5.71 9.02 -19.54
C GLY A 314 7.03 8.25 -19.47
N SER A 315 8.10 8.82 -20.02
CA SER A 315 9.40 8.16 -20.06
C SER A 315 10.03 8.05 -18.66
N VAL A 316 10.05 6.83 -18.14
CA VAL A 316 10.66 6.49 -16.86
C VAL A 316 12.14 6.89 -16.85
N PRO A 317 12.62 7.66 -15.84
CA PRO A 317 14.01 8.05 -15.76
C PRO A 317 14.94 6.84 -15.57
N VAL A 318 16.17 6.96 -16.09
CA VAL A 318 17.18 5.90 -16.04
C VAL A 318 18.32 6.32 -15.14
N ALA A 319 18.65 5.51 -14.14
CA ALA A 319 19.79 5.72 -13.26
C ALA A 319 21.03 4.97 -13.79
N LYS A 320 22.16 5.66 -13.89
CA LYS A 320 23.46 5.13 -14.36
C LYS A 320 24.25 4.49 -13.21
N VAL A 321 23.65 3.47 -12.62
CA VAL A 321 24.24 2.68 -11.53
C VAL A 321 24.49 1.24 -12.00
N LYS A 322 25.42 0.54 -11.35
CA LYS A 322 25.77 -0.84 -11.71
C LYS A 322 24.60 -1.81 -11.48
N SER A 323 23.89 -1.61 -10.37
CA SER A 323 22.81 -2.43 -9.84
C SER A 323 21.87 -1.52 -9.06
N LEU A 324 20.57 -1.78 -9.12
CA LEU A 324 19.56 -1.08 -8.32
C LEU A 324 18.72 -2.12 -7.58
N THR A 325 18.72 -2.05 -6.25
CA THR A 325 17.89 -2.91 -5.40
C THR A 325 16.62 -2.15 -5.02
N HIS A 326 15.45 -2.72 -5.32
CA HIS A 326 14.17 -2.13 -4.95
C HIS A 326 13.66 -2.74 -3.64
N TYR A 327 13.25 -1.90 -2.70
CA TYR A 327 12.58 -2.30 -1.47
C TYR A 327 11.10 -1.92 -1.54
N GLY A 328 10.25 -2.93 -1.72
CA GLY A 328 8.80 -2.83 -1.67
C GLY A 328 8.28 -3.47 -0.39
N GLU A 329 8.26 -2.69 0.69
CA GLU A 329 7.72 -3.10 1.98
C GLU A 329 6.19 -2.98 2.01
N PRO A 330 5.48 -3.66 2.93
CA PRO A 330 4.04 -3.41 3.12
C PRO A 330 3.76 -1.94 3.44
N TYR A 331 2.90 -1.30 2.65
CA TYR A 331 2.62 0.14 2.72
C TYR A 331 1.87 0.55 3.99
N ASP A 332 1.19 -0.39 4.66
CA ASP A 332 0.41 -0.16 5.87
C ASP A 332 1.24 0.00 7.16
N GLY A 333 2.58 -0.02 7.02
CA GLY A 333 3.52 0.24 8.09
C GLY A 333 3.56 -0.86 9.15
N ASN A 334 4.28 -0.60 10.25
CA ASN A 334 4.37 -1.54 11.37
C ASN A 334 4.27 -0.80 12.71
N THR A 335 3.52 -1.36 13.66
CA THR A 335 3.40 -0.84 15.04
C THR A 335 4.01 -1.76 16.09
N ARG A 336 4.40 -2.99 15.70
CA ARG A 336 4.86 -4.04 16.62
C ARG A 336 6.36 -4.24 16.60
N PHE A 337 6.99 -4.07 15.44
CA PHE A 337 8.41 -4.36 15.24
C PHE A 337 9.12 -3.20 14.56
N PHE A 338 10.39 -3.02 14.92
CA PHE A 338 11.27 -2.07 14.29
C PHE A 338 11.49 -2.41 12.80
N ARG A 339 11.36 -1.40 11.94
CA ARG A 339 11.57 -1.53 10.50
C ARG A 339 13.03 -1.21 10.17
N SER A 340 13.82 -2.25 9.88
CA SER A 340 15.26 -2.11 9.60
C SER A 340 15.58 -1.75 8.15
N SER A 341 14.59 -1.63 7.26
CA SER A 341 14.80 -1.47 5.82
C SER A 341 15.58 -0.21 5.45
N LEU A 342 15.33 0.93 6.12
CA LEU A 342 16.13 2.16 5.95
C LEU A 342 17.58 1.97 6.38
N PHE A 343 17.81 1.30 7.50
CA PHE A 343 19.16 1.00 7.98
C PHE A 343 19.90 0.09 7.00
N VAL A 344 19.25 -0.96 6.52
CA VAL A 344 19.82 -1.87 5.51
C VAL A 344 20.15 -1.13 4.22
N ALA A 345 19.28 -0.23 3.76
CA ALA A 345 19.53 0.58 2.57
C ALA A 345 20.75 1.51 2.76
N ALA A 346 20.87 2.18 3.90
CA ALA A 346 22.02 3.02 4.22
C ALA A 346 23.33 2.22 4.28
N VAL A 347 23.30 1.04 4.91
CA VAL A 347 24.46 0.14 4.96
C VAL A 347 24.85 -0.32 3.55
N ARG A 348 23.90 -0.76 2.72
CA ARG A 348 24.18 -1.15 1.32
C ARG A 348 24.77 -0.01 0.50
N ALA A 349 24.21 1.19 0.64
CA ALA A 349 24.73 2.38 -0.02
C ALA A 349 26.18 2.68 0.37
N SER A 350 26.54 2.46 1.65
CA SER A 350 27.93 2.62 2.13
C SER A 350 28.92 1.64 1.48
N TYR A 351 28.44 0.48 1.03
CA TYR A 351 29.20 -0.50 0.24
C TYR A 351 29.20 -0.20 -1.28
N GLY A 352 28.57 0.90 -1.70
CA GLY A 352 28.46 1.30 -3.10
C GLY A 352 27.36 0.55 -3.88
N GLU A 353 26.44 -0.12 -3.17
CA GLU A 353 25.29 -0.81 -3.78
C GLU A 353 24.03 0.07 -3.67
N THR A 354 23.50 0.47 -4.83
CA THR A 354 22.42 1.46 -4.88
C THR A 354 21.06 0.86 -4.54
N CYS A 355 20.26 1.57 -3.72
CA CYS A 355 18.94 1.12 -3.27
C CYS A 355 17.84 2.16 -3.53
N LEU A 356 16.69 1.72 -4.03
CA LEU A 356 15.46 2.51 -4.11
C LEU A 356 14.43 1.94 -3.14
N LEU A 357 13.90 2.78 -2.27
CA LEU A 357 12.74 2.45 -1.44
C LEU A 357 11.51 3.20 -1.95
N HIS A 358 10.35 2.62 -1.76
CA HIS A 358 9.09 3.28 -2.02
C HIS A 358 8.05 2.91 -0.97
N GLY A 359 7.08 3.80 -0.76
CA GLY A 359 6.03 3.60 0.23
C GLY A 359 5.03 4.75 0.25
N VAL A 360 4.38 4.93 1.39
CA VAL A 360 3.37 5.97 1.64
C VAL A 360 3.62 6.65 2.98
N ASP A 361 3.03 7.82 3.18
CA ASP A 361 3.04 8.51 4.46
C ASP A 361 2.09 7.87 5.46
N TRP A 362 0.98 7.30 5.01
CA TRP A 362 0.01 6.62 5.85
C TRP A 362 -0.91 5.71 5.03
N MET A 363 -1.35 4.59 5.61
CA MET A 363 -2.30 3.68 4.96
C MET A 363 -3.15 2.92 5.99
N PRO A 364 -4.49 2.92 5.85
CA PRO A 364 -5.38 2.13 6.70
C PRO A 364 -5.33 0.63 6.32
N PRO A 365 -5.86 -0.27 7.17
CA PRO A 365 -6.45 -0.03 8.49
C PRO A 365 -5.42 0.00 9.62
N LYS A 366 -4.16 -0.40 9.36
CA LYS A 366 -3.14 -0.50 10.43
C LYS A 366 -2.63 0.86 10.86
N GLY A 367 -2.45 1.79 9.93
CA GLY A 367 -1.90 3.12 10.23
C GLY A 367 -0.54 3.04 10.94
N GLY A 368 0.29 2.07 10.57
CA GLY A 368 1.57 1.84 11.24
C GLY A 368 2.64 2.86 10.88
N VAL A 369 3.79 2.80 11.56
CA VAL A 369 4.94 3.65 11.23
C VAL A 369 5.53 3.18 9.90
N THR A 370 5.57 4.08 8.91
CA THR A 370 6.12 3.83 7.57
C THR A 370 7.55 4.38 7.44
N GLU A 371 8.28 3.92 6.41
CA GLU A 371 9.57 4.49 6.01
C GLU A 371 9.50 6.00 5.81
N GLU A 372 8.40 6.49 5.24
CA GLU A 372 8.22 7.92 4.99
C GLU A 372 8.14 8.72 6.28
N LEU A 373 7.37 8.23 7.26
CA LEU A 373 7.24 8.89 8.56
C LEU A 373 8.60 8.96 9.28
N MET A 374 9.37 7.86 9.25
CA MET A 374 10.72 7.85 9.81
C MET A 374 11.65 8.84 9.10
N LEU A 375 11.64 8.86 7.76
CA LEU A 375 12.45 9.79 6.97
C LEU A 375 12.09 11.26 7.23
N LYS A 376 10.79 11.58 7.29
CA LYS A 376 10.31 12.91 7.67
C LYS A 376 10.80 13.32 9.06
N HIS A 377 10.72 12.40 10.03
CA HIS A 377 11.19 12.65 11.40
C HIS A 377 12.69 12.90 11.45
N LEU A 378 13.47 12.22 10.60
CA LEU A 378 14.92 12.46 10.44
C LEU A 378 15.25 13.74 9.64
N GLY A 379 14.25 14.49 9.17
CA GLY A 379 14.43 15.73 8.41
C GLY A 379 14.74 15.53 6.92
N ALA A 380 14.49 14.33 6.37
CA ALA A 380 14.70 14.06 4.95
C ALA A 380 13.55 14.61 4.09
N ASN A 381 13.87 15.01 2.85
CA ASN A 381 12.85 15.37 1.87
C ASN A 381 12.22 14.11 1.27
N THR A 382 10.92 13.90 1.49
CA THR A 382 10.15 12.76 0.96
C THR A 382 9.29 13.10 -0.26
N ASN A 383 9.32 14.34 -0.74
CA ASN A 383 8.58 14.82 -1.92
C ASN A 383 9.48 14.83 -3.15
N LEU A 384 10.22 13.73 -3.36
CA LEU A 384 11.15 13.60 -4.47
C LEU A 384 10.42 13.05 -5.69
N ILE A 385 10.49 13.79 -6.80
CA ILE A 385 10.03 13.24 -8.08
C ILE A 385 11.05 12.22 -8.61
N PRO A 386 10.66 11.26 -9.47
CA PRO A 386 11.56 10.19 -9.94
C PRO A 386 12.87 10.69 -10.55
N LYS A 387 12.87 11.84 -11.25
CA LYS A 387 14.08 12.44 -11.82
C LYS A 387 15.06 12.94 -10.75
N GLU A 388 14.58 13.40 -9.60
CA GLU A 388 15.42 13.85 -8.49
C GLU A 388 16.00 12.66 -7.74
N ALA A 389 15.22 11.59 -7.58
CA ALA A 389 15.69 10.34 -7.00
C ALA A 389 16.90 9.78 -7.76
N VAL A 390 16.92 9.86 -9.10
CA VAL A 390 18.11 9.45 -9.90
C VAL A 390 19.38 10.16 -9.45
N ARG A 391 19.32 11.45 -9.12
CA ARG A 391 20.50 12.21 -8.68
C ARG A 391 21.08 11.65 -7.38
N LEU A 392 20.21 11.26 -6.44
CA LEU A 392 20.63 10.65 -5.18
C LEU A 392 21.19 9.23 -5.37
N LEU A 393 20.61 8.48 -6.31
CA LEU A 393 21.04 7.12 -6.62
C LEU A 393 22.41 7.09 -7.30
N GLU A 394 22.71 8.06 -8.16
CA GLU A 394 24.00 8.19 -8.85
C GLU A 394 25.10 8.84 -7.99
N ASP A 395 24.73 9.53 -6.90
CA ASP A 395 25.67 10.11 -5.95
C ASP A 395 26.33 9.02 -5.10
N LYS A 396 27.64 8.83 -5.27
CA LYS A 396 28.45 7.85 -4.52
C LYS A 396 28.55 8.16 -3.02
N GLY A 397 28.27 9.39 -2.61
CA GLY A 397 28.18 9.78 -1.21
C GLY A 397 26.85 9.44 -0.54
N VAL A 398 25.79 9.19 -1.34
CA VAL A 398 24.43 8.92 -0.85
C VAL A 398 24.00 7.49 -1.16
N GLY A 399 23.92 7.12 -2.43
CA GLY A 399 23.68 5.74 -2.89
C GLY A 399 22.29 5.15 -2.61
N PHE A 400 21.33 5.91 -2.09
CA PHE A 400 19.94 5.47 -2.00
C PHE A 400 18.94 6.61 -2.15
N ALA A 401 17.70 6.29 -2.51
CA ALA A 401 16.59 7.24 -2.59
C ALA A 401 15.29 6.61 -2.06
N TYR A 402 14.38 7.47 -1.61
CA TYR A 402 13.01 7.11 -1.26
C TYR A 402 12.05 7.87 -2.18
N ILE A 403 11.06 7.17 -2.74
CA ILE A 403 9.99 7.79 -3.55
C ILE A 403 8.64 7.45 -2.92
N SER A 404 7.86 8.47 -2.57
CA SER A 404 6.49 8.26 -2.11
C SER A 404 5.58 7.86 -3.28
N GLN A 405 4.57 7.04 -3.01
CA GLN A 405 3.57 6.64 -4.00
C GLN A 405 2.90 7.87 -4.65
N ARG A 406 2.64 8.95 -3.91
CA ARG A 406 2.07 10.18 -4.48
C ARG A 406 2.93 10.81 -5.58
N GLU A 407 4.25 10.57 -5.56
CA GLU A 407 5.19 11.09 -6.56
C GLU A 407 5.42 10.08 -7.68
N ALA A 408 5.35 8.77 -7.36
CA ALA A 408 5.48 7.69 -8.33
C ALA A 408 4.20 7.44 -9.14
N ARG A 409 3.04 7.75 -8.55
CA ARG A 409 1.68 7.51 -9.08
C ARG A 409 0.72 8.61 -8.59
N PRO A 410 0.81 9.84 -9.12
CA PRO A 410 0.01 10.98 -8.64
C PRO A 410 -1.51 10.83 -8.80
N SER A 411 -1.97 9.93 -9.67
CA SER A 411 -3.39 9.66 -9.91
C SER A 411 -4.06 8.80 -8.84
N LEU A 412 -3.27 8.19 -7.94
CA LEU A 412 -3.71 7.42 -6.77
C LEU A 412 -3.49 8.23 -5.50
#